data_AF-A0A358E4D5-F1
#
_entry.id   AF-A0A358E4D5-F1
#
_cell.length_a   1.000
_cell.length_b   1.000
_cell.length_c   1.000
_cell.angle_alpha   90.00
_cell.angle_beta   90.00
_cell.angle_gamma   90.00
#
_symmetry.space_group_name_H-M   'P 1'
#
loop_
_entity.id
_entity.type
_entity.pdbx_description
1 polymer ?
#
loop_
_entity_poly.entity_id
_entity_poly.type
_entity_poly.pdbx_seq_one_letter_code
_entity_poly.pdbx_strand_id
1 'polypeptide(L)'
;MFELNYDGLVTQTYPLPLRNIDWEAITGDDEFLYIADIGNNKGKRETLMVHKVSRRDYNHVDSFSIQYAGNEPSDNFPYAHDFDAEAMVLAEGKLLIFSKSWRTGIANVYEVGSETQQILTPIAHIAGLPGVITGADFDEVRNLYVVVGYKSDPFGNFSTFLAQLDTSFTPVEVWPLDEYKQVEGICVDKQGDYWFSEEATDLRKASLTRASIK
;
A
#
# COMPACT_ATOMS: atom_id res chain seq x y z
N MET A 1 -9.54 -7.46 -12.44
CA MET A 1 -8.11 -7.10 -12.53
C MET A 1 -7.79 -6.66 -13.94
N PHE A 2 -6.94 -5.65 -14.08
CA PHE A 2 -6.49 -5.14 -15.37
C PHE A 2 -4.99 -5.38 -15.53
N GLU A 3 -4.57 -5.77 -16.73
CA GLU A 3 -3.17 -5.74 -17.14
C GLU A 3 -2.96 -4.49 -18.00
N LEU A 4 -1.86 -3.77 -17.76
CA LEU A 4 -1.54 -2.54 -18.47
C LEU A 4 -0.17 -2.65 -19.13
N ASN A 5 0.01 -1.98 -20.27
CA ASN A 5 1.33 -1.75 -20.84
C ASN A 5 2.01 -0.50 -20.24
N TYR A 6 3.25 -0.21 -20.64
CA TYR A 6 4.01 0.95 -20.16
C TYR A 6 3.41 2.32 -20.56
N ASP A 7 2.49 2.35 -21.51
CA ASP A 7 1.73 3.57 -21.87
C ASP A 7 0.49 3.75 -20.97
N GLY A 8 0.25 2.85 -20.01
CA GLY A 8 -0.92 2.84 -19.14
C GLY A 8 -2.21 2.38 -19.84
N LEU A 9 -2.11 1.73 -20.99
CA LEU A 9 -3.27 1.19 -21.71
C LEU A 9 -3.60 -0.22 -21.20
N VAL A 10 -4.88 -0.47 -20.93
CA VAL A 10 -5.37 -1.80 -20.55
C VAL A 10 -5.21 -2.77 -21.73
N THR A 11 -4.38 -3.79 -21.57
CA THR A 11 -4.13 -4.85 -22.55
C THR A 11 -5.04 -6.05 -22.33
N GLN A 12 -5.38 -6.35 -21.07
CA GLN A 12 -6.24 -7.47 -20.69
C GLN A 12 -7.11 -7.15 -19.49
N THR A 13 -8.23 -7.86 -19.38
CA THR A 13 -9.13 -7.80 -18.23
C THR A 13 -9.47 -9.20 -17.75
N TYR A 14 -9.24 -9.44 -16.46
CA TYR A 14 -9.50 -10.71 -15.80
C TYR A 14 -10.57 -10.51 -14.73
N PRO A 15 -11.79 -11.05 -14.92
CA PRO A 15 -12.80 -11.04 -13.87
C PRO A 15 -12.35 -11.93 -12.71
N LEU A 16 -12.59 -11.48 -11.48
CA LEU A 16 -12.27 -12.24 -10.27
C LEU A 16 -13.57 -12.58 -9.54
N PRO A 17 -13.69 -13.76 -8.90
CA PRO A 17 -14.85 -14.13 -8.09
C PRO A 17 -14.83 -13.46 -6.71
N LEU A 18 -14.50 -12.16 -6.67
CA LEU A 18 -14.33 -11.37 -5.47
C LEU A 18 -15.20 -10.11 -5.51
N ARG A 19 -15.64 -9.66 -4.34
CA ARG A 19 -16.27 -8.35 -4.18
C ARG A 19 -15.22 -7.36 -3.72
N ASN A 20 -15.11 -6.22 -4.40
CA ASN A 20 -14.31 -5.10 -3.91
C ASN A 20 -15.09 -4.39 -2.78
N ILE A 21 -14.53 -4.36 -1.57
CA ILE A 21 -15.02 -3.54 -0.46
C ILE A 21 -14.19 -2.26 -0.36
N ASP A 22 -12.87 -2.40 -0.15
CA ASP A 22 -11.89 -1.30 -0.14
C ASP A 22 -10.50 -1.85 -0.50
N TRP A 23 -10.27 -2.07 -1.80
CA TRP A 23 -9.01 -2.62 -2.32
C TRP A 23 -7.95 -1.52 -2.43
N GLU A 24 -6.83 -1.72 -1.77
CA GLU A 24 -5.79 -0.69 -1.64
C GLU A 24 -4.48 -1.06 -2.35
N ALA A 25 -4.08 -2.33 -2.30
CA ALA A 25 -2.80 -2.75 -2.85
C ALA A 25 -2.88 -4.09 -3.59
N ILE A 26 -1.96 -4.25 -4.55
CA ILE A 26 -1.72 -5.50 -5.26
C ILE A 26 -0.21 -5.73 -5.39
N THR A 27 0.24 -6.95 -5.10
CA THR A 27 1.62 -7.40 -5.28
C THR A 27 1.60 -8.87 -5.73
N GLY A 28 2.75 -9.49 -5.99
CA GLY A 28 2.76 -10.88 -6.40
C GLY A 28 4.13 -11.43 -6.76
N ASP A 29 4.14 -12.73 -6.97
CA ASP A 29 5.27 -13.50 -7.50
C ASP A 29 4.87 -14.13 -8.86
N ASP A 30 5.66 -15.07 -9.35
CA ASP A 30 5.40 -15.77 -10.61
C ASP A 30 4.16 -16.68 -10.56
N GLU A 31 3.73 -17.11 -9.37
CA GLU A 31 2.63 -18.05 -9.20
C GLU A 31 1.33 -17.39 -8.74
N PHE A 32 1.42 -16.34 -7.92
CA PHE A 32 0.28 -15.74 -7.25
C PHE A 32 0.30 -14.21 -7.30
N LEU A 33 -0.89 -13.64 -7.28
CA LEU A 33 -1.13 -12.23 -6.96
C LEU A 33 -1.78 -12.16 -5.57
N TYR A 34 -1.40 -11.15 -4.81
CA TYR A 34 -1.98 -10.84 -3.50
C TYR A 34 -2.68 -9.50 -3.61
N ILE A 35 -3.98 -9.48 -3.33
CA ILE A 35 -4.83 -8.29 -3.36
C ILE A 35 -5.25 -7.97 -1.94
N ALA A 36 -4.97 -6.75 -1.49
CA ALA A 36 -5.29 -6.26 -0.16
C ALA A 36 -6.60 -5.48 -0.16
N ASP A 37 -7.65 -6.07 0.40
CA ASP A 37 -8.91 -5.40 0.74
C ASP A 37 -8.84 -4.95 2.21
N ILE A 38 -8.05 -3.90 2.45
CA ILE A 38 -7.58 -3.51 3.78
C ILE A 38 -7.85 -2.05 4.16
N GLY A 39 -8.40 -1.25 3.24
CA GLY A 39 -8.75 0.14 3.47
C GLY A 39 -9.76 0.27 4.61
N ASN A 40 -9.50 1.17 5.54
CA ASN A 40 -10.30 1.34 6.75
C ASN A 40 -10.22 2.77 7.29
N ASN A 41 -10.26 3.77 6.42
CA ASN A 41 -10.22 5.21 6.73
C ASN A 41 -11.18 5.66 7.87
N LYS A 42 -12.32 4.98 8.04
CA LYS A 42 -13.30 5.25 9.11
C LYS A 42 -13.03 4.51 10.42
N GLY A 43 -12.15 3.52 10.40
CA GLY A 43 -11.79 2.66 11.53
C GLY A 43 -12.88 1.69 11.97
N LYS A 44 -13.87 1.42 11.11
CA LYS A 44 -15.08 0.66 11.47
C LYS A 44 -15.12 -0.77 10.91
N ARG A 45 -14.16 -1.18 10.09
CA ARG A 45 -14.07 -2.57 9.61
C ARG A 45 -13.49 -3.46 10.71
N GLU A 46 -14.27 -4.44 11.14
CA GLU A 46 -13.85 -5.47 12.11
C GLU A 46 -12.92 -6.51 11.50
N THR A 47 -13.03 -6.73 10.19
CA THR A 47 -12.24 -7.72 9.46
C THR A 47 -11.87 -7.16 8.11
N LEU A 48 -10.60 -7.34 7.76
CA LEU A 48 -10.02 -7.00 6.47
C LEU A 48 -9.61 -8.30 5.76
N MET A 49 -9.35 -8.24 4.46
CA MET A 49 -9.03 -9.43 3.68
C MET A 49 -7.77 -9.25 2.85
N VAL A 50 -6.98 -10.32 2.75
CA VAL A 50 -5.97 -10.49 1.71
C VAL A 50 -6.38 -11.66 0.83
N HIS A 51 -6.46 -11.44 -0.47
CA HIS A 51 -6.84 -12.46 -1.44
C HIS A 51 -5.61 -12.93 -2.20
N LYS A 52 -5.32 -14.23 -2.15
CA LYS A 52 -4.28 -14.90 -2.93
C LYS A 52 -4.90 -15.51 -4.17
N VAL A 53 -4.60 -14.95 -5.34
CA VAL A 53 -5.15 -15.31 -6.63
C VAL A 53 -4.10 -16.06 -7.44
N SER A 54 -4.43 -17.25 -7.95
CA SER A 54 -3.52 -17.99 -8.84
C SER A 54 -3.38 -17.28 -10.19
N ARG A 55 -2.14 -17.08 -10.65
CA ARG A 55 -1.86 -16.57 -12.00
C ARG A 55 -2.16 -17.60 -13.10
N ARG A 56 -2.29 -18.88 -12.75
CA ARG A 56 -2.65 -19.96 -13.70
C ARG A 56 -4.15 -20.12 -13.87
N ASP A 57 -4.93 -19.75 -12.86
CA ASP A 57 -6.40 -19.76 -12.88
C ASP A 57 -6.94 -18.66 -11.96
N TYR A 58 -7.39 -17.55 -12.55
CA TYR A 58 -7.92 -16.40 -11.82
C TYR A 58 -9.25 -16.67 -11.08
N ASN A 59 -9.87 -17.84 -11.28
CA ASN A 59 -11.00 -18.28 -10.46
C ASN A 59 -10.57 -18.99 -9.17
N HIS A 60 -9.31 -19.42 -9.10
CA HIS A 60 -8.75 -20.04 -7.91
C HIS A 60 -8.21 -18.95 -6.97
N VAL A 61 -9.00 -18.68 -5.93
CA VAL A 61 -8.72 -17.64 -4.95
C VAL A 61 -8.81 -18.20 -3.53
N ASP A 62 -7.71 -18.11 -2.80
CA ASP A 62 -7.68 -18.29 -1.35
C ASP A 62 -7.77 -16.92 -0.68
N SER A 63 -8.39 -16.83 0.50
CA SER A 63 -8.54 -15.56 1.21
C SER A 63 -8.19 -15.71 2.69
N PHE A 64 -7.45 -14.74 3.19
CA PHE A 64 -7.03 -14.63 4.58
C PHE A 64 -7.77 -13.47 5.23
N SER A 65 -8.47 -13.75 6.32
CA SER A 65 -9.07 -12.72 7.18
C SER A 65 -8.00 -12.20 8.12
N ILE A 66 -7.83 -10.88 8.17
CA ILE A 66 -6.90 -10.23 9.09
C ILE A 66 -7.63 -9.28 10.03
N GLN A 67 -7.14 -9.21 11.26
CA GLN A 67 -7.52 -8.23 12.27
C GLN A 67 -6.25 -7.68 12.91
N TYR A 68 -6.27 -6.44 13.38
CA TYR A 68 -5.15 -5.87 14.11
C TYR A 68 -5.30 -6.14 15.61
N ALA A 69 -4.24 -6.63 16.24
CA ALA A 69 -4.21 -6.83 17.69
C ALA A 69 -4.52 -5.52 18.43
N GLY A 70 -5.49 -5.56 19.35
CA GLY A 70 -5.88 -4.41 20.17
C GLY A 70 -6.73 -3.36 19.46
N ASN A 71 -7.21 -3.62 18.23
CA ASN A 71 -8.18 -2.76 17.57
C ASN A 71 -9.60 -3.04 18.10
N GLU A 72 -10.24 -2.01 18.63
CA GLU A 72 -11.67 -2.02 18.95
C GLU A 72 -12.38 -1.01 18.02
N PRO A 73 -13.02 -1.46 16.92
CA PRO A 73 -13.62 -0.57 15.92
C PRO A 73 -14.65 0.42 16.48
N SER A 74 -15.30 0.10 17.61
CA SER A 74 -16.20 1.03 18.31
C SER A 74 -15.51 2.32 18.73
N ASP A 75 -14.23 2.23 19.10
CA ASP A 75 -13.47 3.31 19.74
C ASP A 75 -12.77 4.22 18.72
N ASN A 76 -12.69 3.78 17.46
CA ASN A 76 -12.03 4.55 16.40
C ASN A 76 -12.88 5.74 15.93
N PHE A 77 -12.23 6.88 15.69
CA PHE A 77 -12.84 8.01 14.99
C PHE A 77 -12.29 8.09 13.56
N PRO A 78 -13.12 8.40 12.54
CA PRO A 78 -12.65 8.49 11.16
C PRO A 78 -11.44 9.41 11.01
N TYR A 79 -10.42 8.95 10.28
CA TYR A 79 -9.15 9.66 10.05
C TYR A 79 -8.43 10.08 11.36
N ALA A 80 -8.67 9.36 12.46
CA ALA A 80 -8.11 9.64 13.78
C ALA A 80 -7.84 8.34 14.57
N HIS A 81 -7.32 7.32 13.90
CA HIS A 81 -6.88 6.05 14.46
C HIS A 81 -5.67 5.51 13.66
N ASP A 82 -5.05 4.41 14.12
CA ASP A 82 -3.88 3.82 13.44
C ASP A 82 -4.17 2.42 12.83
N PHE A 83 -5.43 1.99 12.91
CA PHE A 83 -5.90 0.68 12.42
C PHE A 83 -6.46 0.75 10.99
N ASP A 84 -5.69 1.40 10.12
CA ASP A 84 -5.93 1.57 8.70
C ASP A 84 -4.66 1.18 7.94
N ALA A 85 -4.77 0.74 6.70
CA ALA A 85 -3.64 0.41 5.84
C ALA A 85 -4.03 0.58 4.39
N GLU A 86 -3.07 1.04 3.58
CA GLU A 86 -3.27 1.20 2.13
C GLU A 86 -2.14 0.57 1.30
N ALA A 87 -1.09 0.08 1.95
CA ALA A 87 0.09 -0.42 1.26
C ALA A 87 0.43 -1.87 1.64
N MET A 88 0.80 -2.67 0.64
CA MET A 88 1.24 -4.07 0.80
C MET A 88 2.31 -4.42 -0.22
N VAL A 89 3.35 -5.14 0.21
CA VAL A 89 4.44 -5.61 -0.66
C VAL A 89 4.76 -7.07 -0.36
N LEU A 90 5.13 -7.83 -1.39
CA LEU A 90 5.80 -9.12 -1.25
C LEU A 90 7.30 -8.89 -1.39
N ALA A 91 8.05 -9.00 -0.29
CA ALA A 91 9.50 -8.80 -0.27
C ALA A 91 10.17 -9.95 0.47
N GLU A 92 11.24 -10.50 -0.11
CA GLU A 92 12.02 -11.60 0.50
C GLU A 92 11.16 -12.80 0.95
N GLY A 93 10.08 -13.10 0.21
CA GLY A 93 9.15 -14.19 0.54
C GLY A 93 8.14 -13.87 1.65
N LYS A 94 8.08 -12.63 2.12
CA LYS A 94 7.16 -12.16 3.15
C LYS A 94 6.14 -11.18 2.58
N LEU A 95 4.88 -11.38 2.93
CA LEU A 95 3.82 -10.44 2.59
C LEU A 95 3.67 -9.43 3.73
N LEU A 96 4.04 -8.18 3.47
CA LEU A 96 4.10 -7.12 4.46
C LEU A 96 3.02 -6.07 4.19
N ILE A 97 2.32 -5.65 5.24
CA ILE A 97 1.34 -4.55 5.22
C ILE A 97 1.92 -3.35 5.98
N PHE A 98 1.73 -2.15 5.43
CA PHE A 98 2.11 -0.88 6.05
C PHE A 98 0.86 -0.09 6.41
N SER A 99 0.76 0.34 7.67
CA SER A 99 -0.42 1.08 8.13
C SER A 99 -0.43 2.53 7.65
N LYS A 100 -1.65 3.02 7.38
CA LYS A 100 -1.96 4.44 7.22
C LYS A 100 -2.31 5.01 8.59
N SER A 101 -1.28 5.33 9.38
CA SER A 101 -1.45 5.75 10.78
C SER A 101 -1.89 7.21 10.92
N TRP A 102 -3.19 7.47 10.85
CA TRP A 102 -3.76 8.82 10.90
C TRP A 102 -3.48 9.59 12.19
N ARG A 103 -3.53 8.89 13.34
CA ARG A 103 -3.48 9.53 14.66
C ARG A 103 -2.05 9.83 15.10
N THR A 104 -1.16 8.86 14.97
CA THR A 104 0.21 8.96 15.48
C THR A 104 1.20 9.47 14.42
N GLY A 105 0.90 9.25 13.13
CA GLY A 105 1.87 9.43 12.05
C GLY A 105 3.03 8.41 12.08
N ILE A 106 2.98 7.43 12.97
CA ILE A 106 3.98 6.35 13.07
C ILE A 106 3.37 5.12 12.41
N ALA A 107 3.87 4.75 11.24
CA ALA A 107 3.36 3.57 10.54
C ALA A 107 3.82 2.29 11.25
N ASN A 108 2.97 1.27 11.20
CA ASN A 108 3.23 -0.07 11.69
C ASN A 108 3.46 -0.97 10.48
N VAL A 109 4.38 -1.93 10.63
CA VAL A 109 4.59 -2.99 9.65
C VAL A 109 4.06 -4.29 10.22
N TYR A 110 3.26 -5.01 9.44
CA TYR A 110 2.69 -6.31 9.80
C TYR A 110 3.13 -7.35 8.78
N GLU A 111 3.39 -8.57 9.24
CA GLU A 111 3.62 -9.72 8.36
C GLU A 111 2.36 -10.58 8.29
N VAL A 112 1.90 -10.89 7.08
CA VAL A 112 0.75 -11.77 6.83
C VAL A 112 1.26 -13.17 6.56
N GLY A 113 0.88 -14.13 7.41
CA GLY A 113 1.16 -15.54 7.24
C GLY A 113 0.17 -16.23 6.30
N SER A 114 0.18 -17.57 6.30
CA SER A 114 -0.68 -18.40 5.44
C SER A 114 -1.97 -18.90 6.11
N GLU A 115 -2.23 -18.50 7.35
CA GLU A 115 -3.44 -18.93 8.08
C GLU A 115 -4.69 -18.21 7.53
N THR A 116 -5.83 -18.90 7.52
CA THR A 116 -7.09 -18.35 6.99
C THR A 116 -7.66 -17.23 7.85
N GLN A 117 -7.34 -17.19 9.14
CA GLN A 117 -7.73 -16.13 10.09
C GLN A 117 -6.52 -15.75 10.94
N GLN A 118 -6.20 -14.46 11.00
CA GLN A 118 -4.99 -13.96 11.63
C GLN A 118 -5.27 -12.71 12.45
N ILE A 119 -4.62 -12.61 13.62
CA ILE A 119 -4.55 -11.40 14.42
C ILE A 119 -3.12 -10.88 14.31
N LEU A 120 -2.94 -9.76 13.62
CA LEU A 120 -1.64 -9.20 13.30
C LEU A 120 -1.14 -8.29 14.43
N THR A 121 0.09 -8.53 14.87
CA THR A 121 0.83 -7.63 15.78
C THR A 121 1.94 -6.96 14.98
N PRO A 122 2.25 -5.67 15.20
CA PRO A 122 3.34 -5.01 14.48
C PRO A 122 4.66 -5.73 14.70
N ILE A 123 5.41 -5.97 13.62
CA ILE A 123 6.79 -6.49 13.66
C ILE A 123 7.82 -5.36 13.69
N ALA A 124 7.43 -4.16 13.26
CA ALA A 124 8.25 -2.95 13.26
C ALA A 124 7.38 -1.69 13.25
N HIS A 125 8.03 -0.55 13.51
CA HIS A 125 7.42 0.78 13.45
C HIS A 125 8.29 1.70 12.61
N ILE A 126 7.66 2.54 11.80
CA ILE A 126 8.31 3.54 10.96
C ILE A 126 7.97 4.92 11.50
N ALA A 127 8.96 5.59 12.07
CA ALA A 127 8.87 6.97 12.53
C ALA A 127 9.70 7.89 11.62
N GLY A 128 9.38 9.18 11.61
CA GLY A 128 10.16 10.20 10.89
C GLY A 128 9.71 10.46 9.45
N LEU A 129 8.66 9.78 8.96
CA LEU A 129 8.01 10.15 7.70
C LEU A 129 7.18 11.43 7.86
N PRO A 130 7.06 12.26 6.80
CA PRO A 130 6.37 13.55 6.89
C PRO A 130 4.84 13.44 6.83
N GLY A 131 4.31 12.26 6.47
CA GLY A 131 2.89 11.99 6.34
C GLY A 131 2.56 10.50 6.44
N VAL A 132 1.31 10.16 6.13
CA VAL A 132 0.84 8.76 6.13
C VAL A 132 1.29 8.04 4.86
N ILE A 133 1.48 6.73 4.94
CA ILE A 133 1.83 5.87 3.80
C ILE A 133 0.56 5.48 3.05
N THR A 134 0.61 5.56 1.72
CA THR A 134 -0.46 5.14 0.80
C THR A 134 -0.01 4.05 -0.17
N GLY A 135 1.29 3.98 -0.46
CA GLY A 135 1.88 2.95 -1.31
C GLY A 135 3.22 2.48 -0.80
N ALA A 136 3.53 1.21 -1.07
CA ALA A 136 4.84 0.62 -0.78
C ALA A 136 5.22 -0.39 -1.86
N ASP A 137 6.51 -0.49 -2.15
CA ASP A 137 7.11 -1.57 -2.95
C ASP A 137 8.55 -1.84 -2.49
N PHE A 138 9.21 -2.84 -3.06
CA PHE A 138 10.56 -3.25 -2.71
C PHE A 138 11.52 -3.12 -3.88
N ASP A 139 12.59 -2.35 -3.66
CA ASP A 139 13.68 -2.18 -4.61
C ASP A 139 14.72 -3.29 -4.39
N GLU A 140 14.59 -4.38 -5.15
CA GLU A 140 15.54 -5.50 -5.13
C GLU A 140 16.96 -5.10 -5.57
N VAL A 141 17.11 -4.03 -6.36
CA VAL A 141 18.43 -3.58 -6.85
C VAL A 141 19.23 -2.94 -5.72
N ARG A 142 18.56 -2.17 -4.87
CA ARG A 142 19.19 -1.44 -3.75
C ARG A 142 18.98 -2.09 -2.39
N ASN A 143 18.11 -3.11 -2.33
CA ASN A 143 17.70 -3.78 -1.10
C ASN A 143 17.06 -2.81 -0.09
N LEU A 144 16.08 -2.03 -0.57
CA LEU A 144 15.37 -1.00 0.18
C LEU A 144 13.86 -1.14 -0.02
N TYR A 145 13.07 -0.82 1.00
CA TYR A 145 11.66 -0.54 0.79
C TYR A 145 11.49 0.87 0.25
N VAL A 146 10.50 1.07 -0.61
CA VAL A 146 10.16 2.38 -1.14
C VAL A 146 8.71 2.65 -0.79
N VAL A 147 8.43 3.81 -0.21
CA VAL A 147 7.07 4.21 0.18
C VAL A 147 6.74 5.57 -0.39
N VAL A 148 5.46 5.77 -0.68
CA VAL A 148 4.89 7.07 -1.01
C VAL A 148 3.77 7.39 -0.05
N GLY A 149 3.46 8.67 0.04
CA GLY A 149 2.42 9.13 0.92
C GLY A 149 2.28 10.63 0.93
N TYR A 150 1.42 11.09 1.81
CA TYR A 150 1.17 12.51 1.97
C TYR A 150 0.74 12.87 3.38
N LYS A 151 0.85 14.15 3.70
CA LYS A 151 0.09 14.79 4.77
C LYS A 151 -0.96 15.69 4.14
N SER A 152 -2.21 15.57 4.56
CA SER A 152 -3.28 16.47 4.13
C SER A 152 -3.73 17.38 5.27
N ASP A 153 -4.29 18.54 4.90
CA ASP A 153 -4.94 19.44 5.84
C ASP A 153 -6.45 19.59 5.51
N PRO A 154 -7.25 20.17 6.43
CA PRO A 154 -8.68 20.39 6.19
C PRO A 154 -9.02 21.34 5.03
N PHE A 155 -8.04 22.04 4.47
CA PHE A 155 -8.20 22.96 3.34
C PHE A 155 -7.90 22.30 1.99
N GLY A 156 -7.57 21.01 1.99
CA GLY A 156 -7.26 20.25 0.78
C GLY A 156 -5.85 20.48 0.25
N ASN A 157 -4.93 20.98 1.10
CA ASN A 157 -3.51 21.00 0.77
C ASN A 157 -2.89 19.64 1.06
N PHE A 158 -1.91 19.27 0.22
CA PHE A 158 -1.15 18.03 0.35
C PHE A 158 0.34 18.38 0.43
N SER A 159 1.05 17.68 1.31
CA SER A 159 2.51 17.65 1.36
C SER A 159 2.94 16.22 1.12
N THR A 160 3.35 15.96 -0.11
CA THR A 160 3.54 14.62 -0.67
C THR A 160 5.00 14.23 -0.62
N PHE A 161 5.28 12.95 -0.42
CA PHE A 161 6.63 12.45 -0.32
C PHE A 161 6.81 11.10 -1.00
N LEU A 162 8.06 10.84 -1.35
CA LEU A 162 8.61 9.52 -1.62
C LEU A 162 9.74 9.29 -0.61
N ALA A 163 9.86 8.08 -0.08
CA ALA A 163 10.94 7.74 0.83
C ALA A 163 11.50 6.35 0.56
N GLN A 164 12.79 6.19 0.82
CA GLN A 164 13.44 4.89 0.94
C GLN A 164 13.57 4.52 2.42
N LEU A 165 13.29 3.27 2.74
CA LEU A 165 13.51 2.68 4.06
C LEU A 165 14.52 1.55 3.94
N ASP A 166 15.39 1.41 4.93
CA ASP A 166 16.25 0.23 5.04
C ASP A 166 15.43 -1.03 5.41
N THR A 167 16.10 -2.19 5.46
CA THR A 167 15.44 -3.46 5.82
C THR A 167 15.02 -3.55 7.29
N SER A 168 15.38 -2.55 8.12
CA SER A 168 14.88 -2.35 9.47
C SER A 168 13.75 -1.33 9.53
N PHE A 169 13.21 -0.93 8.38
CA PHE A 169 12.11 0.02 8.21
C PHE A 169 12.42 1.43 8.72
N THR A 170 13.70 1.83 8.71
CA THR A 170 14.13 3.18 9.08
C THR A 170 14.24 4.04 7.81
N PRO A 171 13.67 5.27 7.77
CA PRO A 171 13.85 6.17 6.65
C PRO A 171 15.33 6.50 6.42
N VAL A 172 15.80 6.27 5.19
CA VAL A 172 17.17 6.56 4.74
C VAL A 172 17.19 7.86 3.95
N GLU A 173 16.27 7.99 2.98
CA GLU A 173 16.09 9.18 2.16
C GLU A 173 14.60 9.52 2.06
N VAL A 174 14.29 10.81 2.09
CA VAL A 174 12.91 11.33 1.95
C VAL A 174 12.95 12.50 0.98
N TRP A 175 12.21 12.39 -0.11
CA TRP A 175 12.06 13.43 -1.11
C TRP A 175 10.67 14.05 -1.02
N PRO A 176 10.55 15.38 -0.85
CA PRO A 176 9.30 16.06 -1.08
C PRO A 176 8.94 15.98 -2.58
N LEU A 177 7.67 15.72 -2.86
CA LEU A 177 7.09 15.72 -4.19
C LEU A 177 6.22 16.96 -4.36
N ASP A 178 6.83 18.15 -4.31
CA ASP A 178 6.13 19.45 -4.21
C ASP A 178 5.18 19.74 -5.39
N GLU A 179 5.43 19.13 -6.54
CA GLU A 179 4.58 19.27 -7.72
C GLU A 179 3.35 18.36 -7.68
N TYR A 180 3.26 17.45 -6.72
CA TYR A 180 2.24 16.40 -6.61
C TYR A 180 1.33 16.61 -5.39
N LYS A 181 0.13 16.06 -5.46
CA LYS A 181 -0.84 16.03 -4.37
C LYS A 181 -1.05 14.60 -3.90
N GLN A 182 -2.24 14.06 -4.02
CA GLN A 182 -2.60 12.76 -3.51
C GLN A 182 -1.94 11.66 -4.34
N VAL A 183 -0.74 11.24 -3.92
CA VAL A 183 -0.01 10.09 -4.47
C VAL A 183 -0.42 8.85 -3.70
N GLU A 184 -0.71 7.78 -4.43
CA GLU A 184 -1.31 6.57 -3.86
C GLU A 184 -0.41 5.35 -4.11
N GLY A 185 -0.31 4.88 -5.35
CA GLY A 185 0.47 3.68 -5.68
C GLY A 185 1.93 4.00 -5.96
N ILE A 186 2.82 3.04 -5.64
CA ILE A 186 4.20 3.01 -6.11
C ILE A 186 4.58 1.60 -6.58
N CYS A 187 5.44 1.51 -7.59
CA CYS A 187 6.03 0.28 -8.11
C CYS A 187 7.50 0.52 -8.48
N VAL A 188 8.37 -0.45 -8.19
CA VAL A 188 9.77 -0.46 -8.62
C VAL A 188 9.90 -1.43 -9.79
N ASP A 189 10.43 -0.93 -10.92
CA ASP A 189 10.66 -1.80 -12.07
C ASP A 189 12.01 -2.55 -12.00
N LYS A 190 12.25 -3.44 -12.96
CA LYS A 190 13.48 -4.25 -13.03
C LYS A 190 14.76 -3.44 -13.26
N GLN A 191 14.66 -2.17 -13.61
CA GLN A 191 15.80 -1.27 -13.73
C GLN A 191 16.07 -0.52 -12.42
N GLY A 192 15.18 -0.66 -11.43
CA GLY A 192 15.21 0.10 -10.20
C GLY A 192 14.70 1.54 -10.36
N ASP A 193 13.91 1.82 -11.41
CA ASP A 193 13.16 3.08 -11.54
C ASP A 193 11.86 2.99 -10.72
N TYR A 194 11.46 4.10 -10.13
CA TYR A 194 10.24 4.18 -9.31
C TYR A 194 9.10 4.78 -10.12
N TRP A 195 7.96 4.10 -10.13
CA TRP A 195 6.75 4.52 -10.80
C TRP A 195 5.68 4.79 -9.76
N PHE A 196 5.14 6.00 -9.69
CA PHE A 196 4.09 6.33 -8.74
C PHE A 196 2.91 7.03 -9.40
N SER A 197 1.71 6.79 -8.86
CA SER A 197 0.46 7.36 -9.36
C SER A 197 0.00 8.55 -8.53
N GLU A 198 -0.63 9.51 -9.19
CA GLU A 198 -1.32 10.63 -8.54
C GLU A 198 -2.80 10.60 -8.93
N GLU A 199 -3.69 10.76 -7.95
CA GLU A 199 -5.13 10.86 -8.20
C GLU A 199 -5.52 12.13 -8.96
N ALA A 200 -6.61 12.03 -9.71
CA ALA A 200 -7.21 13.20 -10.32
C ALA A 200 -7.83 14.09 -9.24
N THR A 201 -7.67 15.41 -9.40
CA THR A 201 -8.43 16.42 -8.66
C THR A 201 -9.24 17.24 -9.65
N ASP A 202 -10.14 18.10 -9.16
CA ASP A 202 -10.95 18.98 -10.03
C ASP A 202 -10.11 19.81 -11.02
N LEU A 203 -8.86 20.10 -10.68
CA LEU A 203 -7.94 20.94 -11.48
C LEU A 203 -6.81 20.15 -12.16
N ARG A 204 -6.69 18.84 -11.91
CA ARG A 204 -5.55 18.03 -12.38
C ARG A 204 -6.00 16.62 -12.76
N LYS A 205 -5.53 16.14 -13.91
CA LYS A 205 -5.76 14.74 -14.32
C LYS A 205 -4.88 13.80 -13.51
N ALA A 206 -5.35 12.58 -13.28
CA ALA A 206 -4.53 11.52 -12.73
C ALA A 206 -3.26 11.33 -13.59
N SER A 207 -2.16 10.96 -12.95
CA SER A 207 -0.87 10.78 -13.62
C SER A 207 -0.15 9.52 -13.14
N LEU A 208 0.74 9.00 -13.98
CA LEU A 208 1.72 7.98 -13.63
C LEU A 208 3.08 8.56 -13.97
N THR A 209 3.95 8.69 -12.96
CA THR A 209 5.27 9.33 -13.10
C THR A 209 6.36 8.30 -12.88
N ARG A 210 7.40 8.34 -13.73
CA ARG A 210 8.66 7.62 -13.51
C ARG A 210 9.72 8.54 -12.90
N ALA A 211 10.34 8.11 -11.83
CA ALA A 211 11.50 8.71 -11.20
C ALA A 211 12.71 7.76 -11.26
N SER A 212 13.80 8.21 -11.88
CA SER A 212 15.06 7.45 -11.90
C SER A 212 15.95 7.89 -10.75
N ILE A 213 16.17 6.99 -9.80
CA ILE A 213 17.10 7.20 -8.69
C ILE A 213 18.51 6.81 -9.14
N LYS A 214 19.46 7.73 -9.04
CA LYS A 214 20.87 7.47 -9.39
C LYS A 214 21.66 6.94 -8.21
#